data_AF-A0A7V8VM76-F1
#
_entry.id   AF-A0A7V8VM76-F1
#
_cell.length_a   1.000
_cell.length_b   1.000
_cell.length_c   1.000
_cell.angle_alpha   90.00
_cell.angle_beta   90.00
_cell.angle_gamma   90.00
#
_symmetry.space_group_name_H-M   'P 1'
#
loop_
_entity.id
_entity.type
_entity.pdbx_description
1 polymer ?
#
loop_
_entity_poly.entity_id
_entity_poly.type
_entity_poly.pdbx_seq_one_letter_code
_entity_poly.pdbx_strand_id
1 'polypeptide(L)' 'MADEEKTKLRLEIAHVLFIDIVGYSKLLVKQQSELLRELNQIVSGTSEFRQADTEGKLIRLP' A
#
# COMPACT_ATOMS: atom_id res chain seq x y z
N MET A 1 28.46 -24.29 -12.89
CA MET A 1 28.48 -22.83 -13.12
C MET A 1 27.28 -22.31 -13.94
N ALA A 2 26.37 -23.17 -14.43
CA ALA A 2 25.16 -22.71 -15.15
C ALA A 2 23.90 -22.59 -14.26
N ASP A 3 23.86 -23.27 -13.11
CA ASP A 3 22.68 -23.23 -12.20
C ASP A 3 22.62 -21.98 -11.32
N GLU A 4 23.74 -21.31 -11.07
CA GLU A 4 23.79 -20.07 -10.27
C GLU A 4 23.23 -18.85 -11.04
N GLU A 5 23.23 -18.87 -12.38
CA GLU A 5 22.66 -17.79 -13.19
C GLU A 5 21.13 -17.87 -13.31
N LYS A 6 20.56 -19.08 -13.39
CA LYS A 6 19.10 -19.28 -13.43
C LYS A 6 18.40 -18.83 -12.14
N THR A 7 19.09 -18.83 -11.00
CA THR A 7 18.51 -18.38 -9.73
C THR A 7 18.35 -16.86 -9.66
N LYS A 8 19.11 -16.09 -10.45
CA LYS A 8 19.08 -14.61 -10.45
C LYS A 8 17.90 -13.98 -11.18
N LEU A 9 17.15 -14.75 -11.97
CA LEU A 9 16.00 -14.28 -12.77
C LEU A 9 14.66 -14.77 -12.19
N ARG A 10 14.54 -14.86 -10.86
CA ARG A 10 13.23 -15.03 -10.24
C ARG A 10 12.46 -13.72 -10.37
N LEU A 11 11.38 -13.74 -11.14
CA LEU A 11 10.43 -12.64 -11.21
C LEU A 11 9.80 -12.43 -9.83
N GLU A 12 9.95 -11.24 -9.29
CA GLU A 12 9.27 -10.83 -8.06
C GLU A 12 7.93 -10.19 -8.41
N ILE A 13 6.85 -10.66 -7.78
CA ILE A 13 5.50 -10.11 -7.98
C ILE A 13 5.19 -9.17 -6.82
N ALA A 14 5.09 -7.87 -7.11
CA ALA A 14 4.58 -6.89 -6.17
C ALA A 14 3.06 -6.76 -6.31
N HIS A 15 2.35 -6.76 -5.18
CA HIS A 15 0.92 -6.47 -5.14
C HIS A 15 0.73 -5.01 -4.73
N VAL A 16 0.01 -4.24 -5.53
CA VAL A 16 -0.25 -2.81 -5.26
C VAL A 16 -1.70 -2.66 -4.85
N LEU A 17 -1.92 -2.16 -3.63
CA LEU A 17 -3.24 -1.78 -3.15
C LEU A 17 -3.47 -0.30 -3.46
N PHE A 18 -4.46 -0.01 -4.31
CA PHE A 18 -4.90 1.35 -4.62
C PHE A 18 -6.32 1.55 -4.08
N ILE A 19 -6.49 2.49 -3.15
CA ILE A 19 -7.79 2.87 -2.58
C ILE A 19 -7.89 4.38 -2.65
N ASP A 20 -9.01 4.88 -3.17
CA ASP A 20 -9.28 6.31 -3.31
C ASP A 20 -10.75 6.62 -2.99
N ILE A 21 -11.04 7.88 -2.71
CA ILE A 21 -12.35 8.40 -2.35
C ILE A 21 -13.04 8.97 -3.59
N VAL A 22 -14.13 8.35 -4.03
CA VAL A 22 -14.91 8.85 -5.18
C VAL A 22 -15.59 10.17 -4.82
N GLY A 23 -15.51 11.16 -5.73
CA GLY A 23 -16.11 12.48 -5.50
C GLY A 23 -15.23 13.44 -4.70
N TYR A 24 -13.91 13.20 -4.70
CA TYR A 24 -12.87 14.04 -4.09
C TYR A 24 -13.06 15.55 -4.35
N SER A 25 -13.50 15.93 -5.56
CA SER A 25 -13.73 17.33 -5.96
C SER A 25 -14.98 18.01 -5.36
N LYS A 26 -15.83 17.29 -4.64
CA LYS A 26 -17.09 17.82 -4.09
C LYS A 26 -16.93 18.53 -2.73
N LEU A 27 -15.75 18.43 -2.11
CA LEU A 27 -15.47 18.99 -0.79
C LEU A 27 -14.40 20.10 -0.86
N LEU A 28 -14.29 20.91 0.18
CA LEU A 28 -13.18 21.88 0.31
C LEU A 28 -11.86 21.11 0.49
N VAL A 29 -10.75 21.61 -0.08
CA VAL A 29 -9.43 20.93 -0.07
C VAL A 29 -9.02 20.42 1.32
N LYS A 30 -9.30 21.17 2.39
CA LYS A 30 -9.00 20.74 3.76
C LYS A 30 -9.76 19.49 4.19
N GLN A 31 -11.05 19.39 3.84
CA GLN A 31 -11.90 18.23 4.16
C GLN A 31 -11.44 16.99 3.39
N GLN A 32 -10.92 17.19 2.18
CA GLN A 32 -10.36 16.12 1.37
C GLN A 32 -9.12 15.49 2.04
N SER A 33 -8.17 16.31 2.53
CA SER A 33 -7.01 15.82 3.28
C SER A 33 -7.39 15.09 4.57
N GLU A 34 -8.42 15.55 5.27
CA GLU A 34 -8.92 14.90 6.49
C GLU A 34 -9.49 13.51 6.20
N LEU A 35 -10.28 13.37 5.13
CA LEU A 35 -10.85 12.08 4.72
C LEU A 35 -9.78 11.10 4.25
N LEU A 36 -8.77 11.55 3.50
CA LEU A 36 -7.64 10.69 3.13
C LEU A 36 -6.85 10.22 4.35
N ARG A 37 -6.67 11.10 5.35
CA ARG A 37 -6.03 10.71 6.61
C ARG A 37 -6.86 9.66 7.36
N GLU A 38 -8.17 9.85 7.44
CA GLU A 38 -9.09 8.91 8.06
C GLU A 38 -9.06 7.54 7.35
N LEU A 39 -9.13 7.52 6.02
CA LEU A 39 -9.02 6.29 5.24
C LEU A 39 -7.70 5.56 5.52
N ASN A 40 -6.57 6.27 5.53
CA ASN A 40 -5.27 5.68 5.87
C ASN A 40 -5.22 5.14 7.30
N GLN A 41 -5.88 5.80 8.26
CA GLN A 41 -5.99 5.31 9.64
C GLN A 41 -6.84 4.04 9.73
N ILE A 42 -7.95 3.97 9.00
CA ILE A 42 -8.80 2.78 8.94
C ILE A 42 -8.02 1.61 8.35
N VAL A 43 -7.36 1.81 7.20
CA VAL A 43 -6.57 0.77 6.52
C VAL A 43 -5.41 0.31 7.38
N SER A 44 -4.66 1.22 8.00
CA SER A 44 -3.57 0.85 8.91
C SER A 44 -4.03 0.20 10.22
N GLY A 45 -5.29 0.41 10.58
CA GLY A 45 -5.96 -0.21 11.72
C GLY A 45 -6.48 -1.63 11.45
N THR A 46 -6.34 -2.20 10.26
CA THR A 46 -6.78 -3.57 9.99
C THR A 46 -5.76 -4.61 10.48
N SER A 47 -6.21 -5.84 10.71
CA SER A 47 -5.33 -6.97 11.09
C SER A 47 -4.31 -7.27 9.99
N GLU A 48 -4.77 -7.23 8.74
CA GLU A 48 -3.99 -7.59 7.56
C GLU A 48 -2.86 -6.59 7.35
N PHE A 49 -3.15 -5.29 7.49
CA PHE A 49 -2.13 -4.25 7.39
C PHE A 49 -1.10 -4.40 8.51
N ARG A 50 -1.52 -4.51 9.77
CA ARG A 50 -0.60 -4.66 10.90
C ARG A 50 0.28 -5.90 10.79
N GLN A 51 -0.27 -7.01 10.33
CA GLN A 51 0.48 -8.25 10.12
C GLN A 51 1.54 -8.05 9.03
N ALA A 52 1.15 -7.53 7.86
CA ALA A 52 2.08 -7.29 6.76
C ALA A 52 3.15 -6.25 7.12
N ASP A 53 2.81 -5.24 7.93
CA ASP A 53 3.74 -4.24 8.44
C ASP A 53 4.78 -4.85 9.38
N THR A 54 4.32 -5.67 10.33
CA THR A 54 5.19 -6.37 11.28
C THR A 54 6.15 -7.33 10.57
N GLU A 55 5.67 -7.96 9.50
CA GLU A 55 6.47 -8.86 8.66
C GLU A 55 7.41 -8.12 7.69
N GLY A 56 7.39 -6.78 7.65
CA GLY A 56 8.23 -5.96 6.77
C GLY A 56 7.89 -6.10 5.29
N LYS A 57 6.67 -6.51 4.96
CA LYS A 57 6.20 -6.80 3.60
C LYS A 57 5.51 -5.61 2.93
N LEU A 58 5.38 -4.48 3.62
CA LEU A 58 4.71 -3.28 3.12
C LEU A 58 5.72 -2.23 2.67
N ILE A 59 5.48 -1.68 1.47
CA ILE A 59 6.11 -0.45 1.00
C ILE A 59 5.03 0.61 0.96
N ARG A 60 5.22 1.69 1.70
CA ARG A 60 4.28 2.82 1.75
C ARG A 60 4.76 3.88 0.75
N LEU A 61 3.87 4.28 -0.15
CA LEU A 61 4.13 5.40 -1.06
C LEU A 61 3.81 6.73 -0.36
N PRO A 62 4.57 7.81 -0.63
CA PRO A 62 4.36 9.13 -0.04
C PRO A 62 3.04 9.78 -0.47
#